data_AF-A0A366EVF1-F1
#
_entry.id   AF-A0A366EVF1-F1
#
_cell.length_a   1.000
_cell.length_b   1.000
_cell.length_c   1.000
_cell.angle_alpha   90.00
_cell.angle_beta   90.00
_cell.angle_gamma   90.00
#
_symmetry.space_group_name_H-M   'P 1'
#
loop_
_entity.id
_entity.type
_entity.pdbx_description
1 polymer ?
#
loop_
_entity_poly.entity_id
_entity_poly.type
_entity_poly.pdbx_seq_one_letter_code
_entity_poly.pdbx_strand_id
1 'polypeptide(L)' 'MSTAVKEAEADAPGVVKVDSGLSALSLIAGYYRIAADPSQLRHQLALTGRQAGSEDLVRAANV' A
#
# COMPACT_ATOMS: atom_id res chain seq x y z
N MET A 1 -10.08 26.85 2.82
CA MET A 1 -10.33 26.09 1.57
C MET A 1 -9.46 24.83 1.63
N SER A 2 -9.81 23.91 2.53
CA SER A 2 -9.03 22.69 2.81
C SER A 2 -9.81 21.50 2.25
N THR A 3 -9.43 21.04 1.07
CA THR A 3 -9.98 19.80 0.51
C THR A 3 -9.39 18.62 1.28
N ALA A 4 -10.18 18.14 2.23
CA ALA A 4 -10.03 16.82 2.81
C ALA A 4 -10.10 15.80 1.67
N VAL A 5 -8.98 15.10 1.45
CA VAL A 5 -8.94 13.95 0.55
C VAL A 5 -9.78 12.85 1.21
N LYS A 6 -11.03 12.77 0.76
CA LYS A 6 -12.00 11.76 1.14
C LYS A 6 -11.98 10.70 0.06
N GLU A 7 -11.27 9.60 0.27
CA GLU A 7 -11.52 8.36 -0.45
C GLU A 7 -11.19 7.14 0.43
N ALA A 8 -12.24 6.55 0.99
CA ALA A 8 -12.31 5.11 1.23
C ALA A 8 -13.79 4.75 1.35
N GLU A 9 -14.48 4.89 0.23
CA GLU A 9 -15.83 4.40 0.03
C GLU A 9 -15.85 2.86 0.03
N ALA A 10 -16.92 2.35 0.63
CA ALA A 10 -17.58 1.07 0.50
C ALA A 10 -16.75 -0.21 0.25
N ASP A 11 -16.87 -1.11 1.22
CA ASP A 11 -16.73 -2.54 1.10
C ASP A 11 -17.72 -3.09 0.06
N ALA A 12 -17.22 -3.41 -1.14
CA ALA A 12 -17.95 -4.18 -2.14
C ALA A 12 -17.39 -5.61 -2.12
N PRO A 13 -18.23 -6.65 -1.88
CA PRO A 13 -17.75 -8.01 -1.71
C PRO A 13 -17.22 -8.54 -3.04
N GLY A 14 -15.90 -8.67 -3.15
CA GLY A 14 -15.22 -9.30 -4.29
C GLY A 14 -14.10 -8.47 -4.94
N VAL A 15 -13.92 -7.20 -4.57
CA VAL A 15 -12.78 -6.42 -5.07
C VAL A 15 -11.60 -6.61 -4.12
N VAL A 16 -10.56 -7.30 -4.59
CA VAL A 16 -9.26 -7.29 -3.90
C VAL A 16 -8.81 -5.83 -3.86
N LYS A 17 -8.99 -5.14 -2.72
CA LYS A 17 -8.53 -3.76 -2.54
C LYS A 17 -7.01 -3.77 -2.68
N VAL A 18 -6.55 -3.41 -3.89
CA VAL A 18 -5.15 -3.18 -4.21
C VAL A 18 -4.71 -1.99 -3.36
N ASP A 19 -3.61 -2.18 -2.65
CA ASP A 19 -3.04 -1.14 -1.83
C ASP A 19 -2.28 -0.16 -2.71
N SER A 20 -2.84 1.03 -2.90
CA SER A 20 -2.24 2.07 -3.74
C SER A 20 -0.88 2.53 -3.18
N GLY A 21 -0.72 2.54 -1.85
CA GLY A 21 0.53 2.91 -1.18
C GLY A 21 1.64 1.89 -1.44
N LEU A 22 1.39 0.60 -1.19
CA LEU A 22 2.38 -0.44 -1.47
C LEU A 22 2.68 -0.57 -2.97
N SER A 23 1.69 -0.35 -3.83
CA SER A 23 1.89 -0.36 -5.29
C SER A 23 2.80 0.78 -5.74
N ALA A 24 2.58 2.00 -5.23
CA ALA A 24 3.44 3.15 -5.51
C ALA A 24 4.86 2.93 -5.00
N LEU A 25 5.02 2.39 -3.79
CA LEU A 25 6.32 2.06 -3.23
C LEU A 25 7.06 1.02 -4.07
N SER A 26 6.35 -0.01 -4.54
CA SER A 26 6.93 -1.04 -5.41
C SER A 26 7.36 -0.50 -6.78
N LEU A 27 6.62 0.47 -7.34
CA LEU A 27 7.02 1.18 -8.55
C LEU A 27 8.31 2.00 -8.33
N ILE A 28 8.41 2.71 -7.20
CA ILE A 28 9.62 3.47 -6.85
C ILE A 28 10.81 2.53 -6.66
N ALA A 29 10.63 1.43 -5.93
CA ALA A 29 11.67 0.41 -5.77
C ALA A 29 12.13 -0.16 -7.12
N GLY A 30 11.19 -0.47 -8.02
CA GLY A 30 11.49 -0.91 -9.38
C GLY A 30 12.28 0.10 -10.22
N TYR A 31 12.04 1.40 -10.03
CA TYR A 31 12.84 2.46 -10.65
C TYR A 31 14.31 2.39 -10.24
N TYR A 32 14.57 2.12 -8.96
CA TYR A 32 15.92 1.90 -8.42
C TYR A 32 16.44 0.47 -8.62
N ARG A 33 15.76 -0.36 -9.41
CA ARG A 33 16.09 -1.78 -9.66
C ARG A 33 16.10 -2.65 -8.39
N ILE A 34 15.33 -2.27 -7.38
CA ILE A 34 15.09 -3.06 -6.18
C ILE A 34 13.86 -3.94 -6.42
N ALA A 35 13.98 -5.24 -6.13
CA ALA A 35 12.85 -6.16 -6.22
C ALA A 35 11.88 -5.91 -5.05
N ALA A 36 10.71 -5.38 -5.35
CA ALA A 36 9.63 -5.17 -4.39
C ALA A 36 8.31 -5.63 -4.98
N ASP A 37 7.56 -6.42 -4.22
CA ASP A 37 6.23 -6.91 -4.57
C ASP A 37 5.23 -6.42 -3.52
N PRO A 38 4.18 -5.66 -3.90
CA PRO A 38 3.19 -5.17 -2.95
C PRO A 38 2.44 -6.32 -2.24
N SER A 39 2.29 -7.48 -2.87
CA SER A 39 1.64 -8.64 -2.25
C SER A 39 2.50 -9.24 -1.14
N GLN A 40 3.81 -9.31 -1.38
CA GLN A 40 4.80 -9.80 -0.42
C GLN A 40 4.94 -8.83 0.76
N LEU A 41 5.05 -7.52 0.49
CA LEU A 41 5.11 -6.48 1.52
C LEU A 41 3.86 -6.47 2.41
N ARG A 42 2.67 -6.65 1.80
CA ARG A 42 1.41 -6.75 2.54
C ARG A 42 1.41 -7.93 3.51
N HIS A 43 1.95 -9.07 3.08
CA HIS A 43 2.05 -10.26 3.90
C HIS A 43 3.07 -10.08 5.04
N GLN A 44 4.25 -9.54 4.75
CA GLN A 44 5.31 -9.27 5.73
C GLN A 44 4.89 -8.28 6.81
N LEU A 45 4.11 -7.26 6.44
CA LEU A 45 3.60 -6.24 7.37
C LEU A 45 2.32 -6.67 8.10
N ALA A 46 1.85 -7.90 7.89
CA ALA A 46 0.60 -8.43 8.44
C ALA A 46 -0.61 -7.49 8.19
N LEU A 47 -0.64 -6.82 7.04
CA LEU A 47 -1.71 -5.89 6.64
C LEU A 47 -2.90 -6.67 6.06
N THR A 48 -3.50 -7.51 6.89
CA THR A 48 -4.67 -8.30 6.52
C THR A 48 -5.92 -7.42 6.60
N GLY A 49 -6.63 -7.24 5.48
CA GLY A 49 -7.91 -6.53 5.44
C GLY A 49 -7.87 -4.99 5.53
N ARG A 50 -6.71 -4.37 5.78
CA ARG A 50 -6.52 -2.91 5.76
C ARG A 50 -5.55 -2.45 4.67
N GLN A 51 -5.61 -1.15 4.36
CA GLN A 51 -4.59 -0.46 3.57
C GLN A 51 -3.39 -0.07 4.46
N ALA A 52 -2.21 0.05 3.85
CA ALA A 52 -0.98 0.53 4.46
C ALA A 52 -1.13 2.00 4.82
N GLY A 53 -0.93 2.31 6.10
CA GLY A 53 -0.80 3.69 6.55
C GLY A 53 0.60 4.25 6.29
N SER A 54 0.79 5.54 6.55
CA SER A 54 2.08 6.22 6.37
C SER A 54 3.23 5.52 7.10
N GLU A 55 3.02 5.09 8.34
CA GLU A 55 4.02 4.34 9.12
C GLU A 55 4.35 2.98 8.51
N ASP A 56 3.36 2.30 7.93
CA ASP A 56 3.53 0.99 7.32
C ASP A 56 4.34 1.10 6.03
N LEU A 57 4.18 2.18 5.27
CA LEU A 57 4.99 2.46 4.08
C LEU A 57 6.46 2.74 4.43
N VAL A 58 6.70 3.51 5.50
CA VAL A 58 8.08 3.75 5.98
C VAL A 58 8.71 2.45 6.47
N ARG A 59 7.94 1.61 7.17
CA ARG A 59 8.40 0.25 7.53
C ARG A 59 8.68 -0.59 6.29
N ALA A 60 7.78 -0.60 5.29
CA ALA A 60 7.95 -1.33 4.04
C ALA A 60 9.25 -0.95 3.30
N ALA A 61 9.61 0.33 3.32
CA ALA A 61 10.83 0.83 2.68
C ALA A 61 12.13 0.41 3.39
N ASN A 62 12.03 -0.04 4.65
CA ASN A 62 13.18 -0.40 5.48
C ASN A 62 13.41 -1.93 5.59
N VAL A 63 12.58 -2.75 4.92
CA VAL A 63 12.68 -4.21 4.92
C VAL A 63 13.62 -4.69 3.82
#